data_AF-A0A7S2FUC6-F1
#
_entry.id   AF-A0A7S2FUC6-F1
#
_cell.length_a   1.000
_cell.length_b   1.000
_cell.length_c   1.000
_cell.angle_alpha   90.00
_cell.angle_beta   90.00
_cell.angle_gamma   90.00
#
_symmetry.space_group_name_H-M   'P 1'
#
loop_
_entity.id
_entity.type
_entity.pdbx_description
1 polymer ?
#
loop_
_entity_poly.entity_id
_entity_poly.type
_entity_poly.pdbx_seq_one_letter_code
_entity_poly.pdbx_strand_id
1 'polypeptide(L)'
;AKAPSQFPIIGNEGIMTVKAHGSTENPVQENLRWGCNGDLANRICSHNRHDAEDAGYFSESTSFLDDVNRDEETAFHDSVTGNLLFMAPRGRSFGAFLEESEAHGWPSFRDEEVNWEFVRCLLDGECVSL
;
A
#
# COMPACT_ATOMS: atom_id res chain seq x y z
N ALA A 1 -29.33 5.29 -10.46
CA ALA A 1 -28.09 4.53 -10.73
C ALA A 1 -26.94 5.29 -10.06
N LYS A 2 -26.07 4.60 -9.31
CA LYS A 2 -24.82 5.21 -8.81
C LYS A 2 -24.02 5.64 -10.05
N ALA A 3 -23.51 6.87 -10.10
CA ALA A 3 -22.61 7.27 -11.19
C ALA A 3 -21.44 6.26 -11.27
N PRO A 4 -20.92 5.95 -12.46
CA PRO A 4 -19.75 5.09 -12.57
C PRO A 4 -18.63 5.66 -11.70
N SER A 5 -17.99 4.80 -10.89
CA SER A 5 -16.83 5.23 -10.09
C SER A 5 -15.76 5.72 -11.06
N GLN A 6 -15.15 6.86 -10.76
CA GLN A 6 -13.98 7.36 -11.49
C GLN A 6 -12.70 6.60 -11.13
N PHE A 7 -12.82 5.64 -10.20
CA PHE A 7 -11.73 4.86 -9.64
C PHE A 7 -11.91 3.36 -9.92
N PRO A 8 -10.82 2.58 -9.97
CA PRO A 8 -9.43 3.03 -9.80
C PRO A 8 -8.90 3.84 -11.00
N ILE A 9 -7.89 4.70 -10.77
CA ILE A 9 -7.17 5.32 -11.90
C ILE A 9 -6.20 4.29 -12.48
N ILE A 10 -6.43 3.91 -13.74
CA ILE A 10 -5.61 2.92 -14.43
C ILE A 10 -4.28 3.53 -14.89
N GLY A 11 -3.18 2.90 -14.49
CA GLY A 11 -1.82 3.22 -14.90
C GLY A 11 -1.41 2.47 -16.17
N ASN A 12 -0.35 2.93 -16.84
CA ASN A 12 0.26 2.15 -17.91
C ASN A 12 1.32 1.19 -17.34
N GLU A 13 1.56 0.08 -18.03
CA GLU A 13 2.62 -0.88 -17.67
C GLU A 13 4.03 -0.25 -17.64
N GLY A 14 4.21 0.86 -18.36
CA GLY A 14 5.45 1.63 -18.41
C GLY A 14 5.91 2.17 -17.06
N ILE A 15 4.98 2.44 -16.13
CA ILE A 15 5.27 2.89 -14.75
C ILE A 15 6.25 1.93 -14.08
N MET A 16 6.18 0.67 -14.42
CA MET A 16 6.85 -0.42 -13.72
C MET A 16 8.01 -1.04 -14.49
N THR A 17 8.48 -0.34 -15.51
CA THR A 17 9.71 -0.67 -16.24
C THR A 17 10.92 -0.68 -15.31
N VAL A 18 11.96 -1.40 -15.72
CA VAL A 18 13.24 -1.45 -15.01
C VAL A 18 13.87 -0.05 -14.95
N LYS A 19 14.29 0.33 -13.75
CA LYS A 19 14.96 1.59 -13.38
C LYS A 19 16.32 1.28 -12.74
N ALA A 20 16.91 2.25 -12.05
CA ALA A 20 18.21 2.07 -11.40
C ALA A 20 18.23 1.00 -10.29
N HIS A 21 17.09 0.72 -9.66
CA HIS A 21 16.97 -0.26 -8.58
C HIS A 21 15.73 -1.15 -8.75
N GLY A 22 15.79 -2.10 -9.70
CA GLY A 22 14.65 -2.94 -10.03
C GLY A 22 13.57 -2.14 -10.75
N SER A 23 12.32 -2.11 -10.28
CA SER A 23 11.25 -1.24 -10.80
C SER A 23 11.19 0.13 -10.13
N THR A 24 12.12 0.49 -9.23
CA THR A 24 12.19 1.79 -8.56
C THR A 24 13.52 2.50 -8.84
N GLU A 25 13.58 3.83 -8.67
CA GLU A 25 14.85 4.58 -8.85
C GLU A 25 15.82 4.37 -7.69
N ASN A 26 15.29 4.21 -6.48
CA ASN A 26 16.07 4.08 -5.23
C ASN A 26 15.63 2.84 -4.46
N PRO A 27 16.46 2.32 -3.54
CA PRO A 27 16.02 1.33 -2.55
C PRO A 27 14.98 1.91 -1.60
N VAL A 28 14.30 1.03 -0.87
CA VAL A 28 13.43 1.44 0.24
C VAL A 28 14.21 2.24 1.29
N GLN A 29 13.51 3.14 1.97
CA GLN A 29 14.04 3.95 3.06
C GLN A 29 14.51 3.08 4.24
N GLU A 30 15.49 3.58 4.96
CA GLU A 30 15.92 2.97 6.22
C GLU A 30 14.89 3.21 7.34
N ASN A 31 14.85 2.32 8.33
CA ASN A 31 14.00 2.45 9.52
C ASN A 31 12.50 2.58 9.18
N LEU A 32 12.00 1.68 8.33
CA LEU A 32 10.58 1.64 7.96
C LEU A 32 9.69 1.57 9.21
N ARG A 33 8.53 2.23 9.13
CA ARG A 33 7.55 2.27 10.22
C ARG A 33 7.14 0.86 10.62
N TRP A 34 6.74 0.74 11.88
CA TRP A 34 6.23 -0.50 12.47
C TRP A 34 7.21 -1.69 12.45
N GLY A 35 8.50 -1.41 12.28
CA GLY A 35 9.52 -2.46 12.23
C GLY A 35 9.43 -3.32 10.97
N CYS A 36 8.86 -2.81 9.87
CA CYS A 36 8.84 -3.53 8.60
C CYS A 36 10.26 -3.95 8.19
N ASN A 37 10.42 -5.22 7.83
CA ASN A 37 11.66 -5.79 7.32
C ASN A 37 12.06 -5.13 6.00
N GLY A 38 13.20 -4.44 6.01
CA GLY A 38 13.71 -3.69 4.86
C GLY A 38 14.03 -4.58 3.66
N ASP A 39 14.57 -5.79 3.87
CA ASP A 39 14.91 -6.71 2.78
C ASP A 39 13.64 -7.25 2.09
N LEU A 40 12.62 -7.59 2.88
CA LEU A 40 11.32 -8.02 2.37
C LEU A 40 10.64 -6.89 1.59
N ALA A 41 10.58 -5.68 2.17
CA ALA A 41 10.01 -4.51 1.50
C ALA A 41 10.76 -4.21 0.20
N ASN A 42 12.09 -4.26 0.22
CA ASN A 42 12.92 -4.06 -0.97
C ASN A 42 12.62 -5.11 -2.05
N ARG A 43 12.50 -6.38 -1.66
CA ARG A 43 12.15 -7.45 -2.60
C ARG A 43 10.78 -7.21 -3.22
N ILE A 44 9.76 -6.92 -2.43
CA ILE A 44 8.38 -6.76 -2.91
C ILE A 44 8.20 -5.46 -3.71
N CYS A 45 8.63 -4.32 -3.19
CA CYS A 45 8.38 -3.02 -3.81
C CYS A 45 9.25 -2.75 -5.05
N SER A 46 10.46 -3.32 -5.10
CA SER A 46 11.42 -3.00 -6.16
C SER A 46 11.75 -4.18 -7.08
N HIS A 47 11.66 -5.42 -6.61
CA HIS A 47 12.16 -6.59 -7.35
C HIS A 47 11.10 -7.67 -7.58
N ASN A 48 9.84 -7.39 -7.27
CA ASN A 48 8.70 -8.27 -7.49
C ASN A 48 7.68 -7.62 -8.43
N ARG A 49 7.03 -8.43 -9.25
CA ARG A 49 6.04 -7.99 -10.25
C ARG A 49 4.66 -8.60 -10.08
N HIS A 50 4.57 -9.63 -9.24
CA HIS A 50 3.38 -10.44 -9.06
C HIS A 50 3.29 -10.82 -7.59
N ASP A 51 2.12 -10.63 -7.00
CA ASP A 51 1.86 -10.92 -5.58
C ASP A 51 2.52 -9.94 -4.60
N ALA A 52 2.12 -10.04 -3.34
CA ALA A 52 2.63 -9.25 -2.23
C ALA A 52 3.49 -10.11 -1.29
N GLU A 53 3.88 -9.55 -0.14
CA GLU A 53 4.35 -10.33 1.00
C GLU A 53 3.30 -11.32 1.51
N ASP A 54 3.69 -12.24 2.40
CA ASP A 54 2.78 -13.23 2.97
C ASP A 54 1.58 -12.57 3.69
N ALA A 55 0.39 -13.14 3.49
CA ALA A 55 -0.83 -12.67 4.15
C ALA A 55 -0.66 -12.66 5.68
N GLY A 56 -1.13 -11.60 6.33
CA GLY A 56 -1.00 -11.40 7.78
C GLY A 56 0.31 -10.75 8.20
N TYR A 57 1.27 -10.49 7.29
CA TYR A 57 2.54 -9.85 7.64
C TYR A 57 2.35 -8.56 8.46
N PHE A 58 1.40 -7.70 8.06
CA PHE A 58 1.10 -6.43 8.73
C PHE A 58 0.64 -6.60 10.19
N SER A 59 -0.02 -7.70 10.54
CA SER A 59 -0.57 -7.95 11.87
C SER A 59 0.30 -8.85 12.73
N GLU A 60 1.03 -9.79 12.12
CA GLU A 60 1.79 -10.82 12.84
C GLU A 60 3.28 -10.52 12.97
N SER A 61 3.84 -9.72 12.06
CA SER A 61 5.28 -9.51 11.92
C SER A 61 5.72 -8.05 12.03
N THR A 62 4.79 -7.12 12.26
CA THR A 62 5.07 -5.69 12.46
C THR A 62 4.44 -5.20 13.76
N SER A 63 4.86 -4.04 14.27
CA SER A 63 4.23 -3.39 15.44
C SER A 63 3.01 -2.54 15.07
N PHE A 64 2.46 -2.67 13.86
CA PHE A 64 1.40 -1.79 13.37
C PHE A 64 0.19 -1.72 14.30
N LEU A 65 -0.34 -2.89 14.71
CA LEU A 65 -1.55 -2.96 15.53
C LEU A 65 -1.35 -2.54 16.99
N ASP A 66 -0.10 -2.51 17.44
CA ASP A 66 0.31 -2.02 18.75
C ASP A 66 0.46 -0.49 18.75
N ASP A 67 0.97 0.07 17.65
CA ASP A 67 1.34 1.49 17.55
C ASP A 67 0.23 2.39 17.01
N VAL A 68 -0.74 1.83 16.29
CA VAL A 68 -1.76 2.63 15.58
C VAL A 68 -2.79 3.25 16.52
N ASN A 69 -3.07 4.54 16.33
CA ASN A 69 -4.19 5.20 16.98
C ASN A 69 -5.49 4.77 16.29
N ARG A 70 -6.33 4.01 17.02
CA ARG A 70 -7.56 3.42 16.48
C ARG A 70 -8.73 4.41 16.35
N ASP A 71 -8.55 5.62 16.87
CA ASP A 71 -9.54 6.71 16.82
C ASP A 71 -9.21 7.76 15.75
N GLU A 72 -8.08 7.63 15.04
CA GLU A 72 -7.61 8.59 14.04
C GLU A 72 -7.28 7.91 12.70
N GLU A 73 -7.24 8.72 11.63
CA GLU A 73 -6.74 8.26 10.33
C GLU A 73 -5.22 8.04 10.40
N THR A 74 -4.77 6.92 9.86
CA THR A 74 -3.37 6.55 9.72
C THR A 74 -2.89 6.82 8.30
N ALA A 75 -1.76 7.53 8.20
CA ALA A 75 -1.08 7.79 6.94
C ALA A 75 -0.09 6.66 6.58
N PHE A 76 -0.28 6.06 5.40
CA PHE A 76 0.56 5.02 4.82
C PHE A 76 1.36 5.61 3.66
N HIS A 77 2.69 5.48 3.74
CA HIS A 77 3.60 6.12 2.80
C HIS A 77 4.33 5.08 1.96
N ASP A 78 4.67 5.48 0.74
CA ASP A 78 5.53 4.71 -0.16
C ASP A 78 6.89 4.49 0.49
N SER A 79 7.35 3.24 0.50
CA SER A 79 8.57 2.83 1.19
C SER A 79 9.84 3.34 0.52
N VAL A 80 9.79 3.84 -0.73
CA VAL A 80 10.95 4.38 -1.46
C VAL A 80 10.93 5.91 -1.42
N THR A 81 9.85 6.51 -1.90
CA THR A 81 9.71 7.95 -2.12
C THR A 81 9.24 8.71 -0.87
N GLY A 82 8.54 8.03 0.05
CA GLY A 82 7.89 8.67 1.20
C GLY A 82 6.60 9.41 0.84
N ASN A 83 6.10 9.28 -0.40
CA ASN A 83 4.83 9.88 -0.79
C ASN A 83 3.67 9.27 -0.01
N LEU A 84 2.70 10.09 0.38
CA LEU A 84 1.48 9.61 1.02
C LEU A 84 0.63 8.85 -0.02
N LEU A 85 0.44 7.55 0.18
CA LEU A 85 -0.34 6.69 -0.72
C LEU A 85 -1.76 6.46 -0.21
N PHE A 86 -1.91 6.23 1.10
CA PHE A 86 -3.21 5.93 1.70
C PHE A 86 -3.41 6.64 3.03
N MET A 87 -4.66 6.95 3.34
CA MET A 87 -5.09 7.52 4.62
C MET A 87 -6.38 6.82 5.06
N ALA A 88 -6.27 5.96 6.08
CA ALA A 88 -7.36 5.08 6.52
C ALA A 88 -7.37 4.91 8.04
N PRO A 89 -8.53 4.64 8.67
CA PRO A 89 -9.84 4.44 8.06
C PRO A 89 -10.59 5.75 7.74
N ARG A 90 -11.24 5.85 6.57
CA ARG A 90 -12.10 6.99 6.21
C ARG A 90 -13.53 6.53 5.89
N GLY A 91 -14.52 7.19 6.51
CA GLY A 91 -15.93 6.83 6.32
C GLY A 91 -16.30 5.45 6.89
N ARG A 92 -15.43 4.85 7.71
CA ARG A 92 -15.63 3.62 8.47
C ARG A 92 -14.83 3.66 9.78
N SER A 93 -15.09 2.73 10.68
CA SER A 93 -14.29 2.58 11.91
C SER A 93 -12.99 1.83 11.64
N PHE A 94 -12.01 1.97 12.54
CA PHE A 94 -10.78 1.17 12.50
C PHE A 94 -11.08 -0.33 12.56
N GLY A 95 -12.04 -0.76 13.37
CA GLY A 95 -12.46 -2.16 13.44
C GLY A 95 -12.95 -2.72 12.09
N ALA A 96 -13.72 -1.93 11.33
CA ALA A 96 -14.17 -2.34 10.01
C ALA A 96 -13.05 -2.33 8.95
N PHE A 97 -12.04 -1.45 9.10
CA PHE A 97 -10.83 -1.51 8.29
C PHE A 97 -10.01 -2.78 8.60
N LEU A 98 -9.83 -3.07 9.88
CA LEU A 98 -9.06 -4.23 10.33
C LEU A 98 -9.73 -5.55 9.93
N GLU A 99 -11.04 -5.70 10.16
CA GLU A 99 -11.80 -6.89 9.76
C GLU A 99 -11.69 -7.16 8.25
N GLU A 100 -11.83 -6.14 7.42
CA GLU A 100 -11.68 -6.26 5.96
C GLU A 100 -10.24 -6.61 5.56
N SER A 101 -9.25 -6.02 6.23
CA SER A 101 -7.83 -6.27 5.97
C SER A 101 -7.41 -7.67 6.39
N GLU A 102 -7.87 -8.17 7.55
CA GLU A 102 -7.60 -9.53 8.02
C GLU A 102 -8.27 -10.58 7.13
N ALA A 103 -9.51 -10.33 6.68
CA ALA A 103 -10.21 -11.23 5.77
C ALA A 103 -9.53 -11.34 4.39
N HIS A 104 -8.93 -10.24 3.92
CA HIS A 104 -8.19 -10.23 2.64
C HIS A 104 -6.75 -10.75 2.79
N GLY A 105 -6.13 -10.54 3.95
CA GLY A 105 -4.74 -10.89 4.24
C GLY A 105 -3.77 -9.70 4.25
N TRP A 106 -4.19 -8.54 3.73
CA TRP A 106 -3.38 -7.31 3.63
C TRP A 106 -4.22 -6.08 3.95
N PRO A 107 -3.60 -4.95 4.35
CA PRO A 107 -4.30 -3.67 4.49
C PRO A 107 -5.16 -3.35 3.26
N SER A 108 -6.48 -3.25 3.46
CA SER A 108 -7.45 -3.04 2.39
C SER A 108 -7.97 -1.60 2.40
N PHE A 109 -7.77 -0.86 1.31
CA PHE A 109 -8.11 0.57 1.21
C PHE A 109 -9.28 0.80 0.25
N ARG A 110 -10.17 1.72 0.60
CA ARG A 110 -11.26 2.18 -0.27
C ARG A 110 -10.83 3.34 -1.15
N ASP A 111 -11.58 3.58 -2.22
CA ASP A 111 -11.32 4.66 -3.17
C ASP A 111 -11.11 6.04 -2.48
N GLU A 112 -11.85 6.33 -1.41
CA GLU A 112 -11.75 7.60 -0.66
C GLU A 112 -10.54 7.67 0.30
N GLU A 113 -9.90 6.53 0.57
CA GLU A 113 -8.70 6.38 1.39
C GLU A 113 -7.42 6.40 0.54
N VAL A 114 -7.54 6.33 -0.79
CA VAL A 114 -6.39 6.30 -1.72
C VAL A 114 -6.03 7.71 -2.20
N ASN A 115 -4.74 8.04 -2.15
CA ASN A 115 -4.19 9.23 -2.78
C ASN A 115 -3.91 8.96 -4.27
N TRP A 116 -4.93 9.17 -5.09
CA TRP A 116 -4.86 9.01 -6.54
C TRP A 116 -3.92 10.00 -7.25
N GLU A 117 -3.28 10.94 -6.55
CA GLU A 117 -2.15 11.69 -7.12
C GLU A 117 -0.95 10.76 -7.40
N PHE A 118 -0.69 9.81 -6.49
CA PHE A 118 0.49 8.93 -6.54
C PHE A 118 0.17 7.45 -6.78
N VAL A 119 -1.09 7.02 -6.66
CA VAL A 119 -1.46 5.60 -6.79
C VAL A 119 -2.11 5.31 -8.14
N ARG A 120 -1.74 4.20 -8.78
CA ARG A 120 -2.40 3.65 -9.97
C ARG A 120 -2.69 2.16 -9.78
N CYS A 121 -3.75 1.67 -10.40
CA CYS A 121 -3.92 0.22 -10.59
C CYS A 121 -3.54 -0.14 -12.03
N LEU A 122 -2.80 -1.23 -12.20
CA LEU A 122 -2.50 -1.81 -13.51
C LEU A 122 -3.65 -2.71 -13.97
N LEU A 123 -3.64 -3.10 -15.25
CA LEU A 123 -4.73 -3.90 -15.84
C LEU A 123 -4.78 -5.33 -15.30
N ASP A 124 -3.67 -5.83 -14.77
CA ASP A 124 -3.57 -7.12 -14.10
C ASP A 124 -4.03 -7.09 -12.63
N GLY A 125 -4.39 -5.92 -12.11
CA GLY A 125 -4.87 -5.73 -10.75
C GLY A 125 -3.81 -5.25 -9.75
N GLU A 126 -2.54 -5.17 -10.16
CA GLU A 126 -1.46 -4.68 -9.29
C GLU A 126 -1.65 -3.20 -8.94
N CYS A 127 -1.44 -2.84 -7.66
CA CYS A 127 -1.51 -1.46 -7.19
C CYS A 127 -0.09 -0.90 -7.05
N VAL A 128 0.20 0.22 -7.72
CA VAL A 128 1.55 0.77 -7.84
C VAL A 128 1.60 2.25 -7.46
N SER A 129 2.77 2.67 -6.93
CA SER A 129 3.12 4.09 -6.78
C SER A 129 3.80 4.62 -8.03
N LEU A 130 3.67 5.94 -8.29
CA LEU A 130 4.31 6.66 -9.40
C LEU A 130 5.75 7.09 -9.10
#